data_AF-A0A956PEG3-F1
#
_entry.id   AF-A0A956PEG3-F1
#
_cell.length_a   1.000
_cell.length_b   1.000
_cell.length_c   1.000
_cell.angle_alpha   90.00
_cell.angle_beta   90.00
_cell.angle_gamma   90.00
#
_symmetry.space_group_name_H-M   'P 1'
#
loop_
_entity.id
_entity.type
_entity.pdbx_description
1 polymer ?
#
loop_
_entity_poly.entity_id
_entity_poly.type
_entity_poly.pdbx_seq_one_letter_code
_entity_poly.pdbx_strand_id
1 'polypeptide(L)' 'MLPSSNGKHDDRVPVKVAVIPCAGLGTRMLPLTRVVPKELLPLGPKPLIEHTLAELGEAGFELAIIVL' A
#
# COMPACT_ATOMS: atom_id res chain seq x y z
N MET A 1 -8.00 -41.13 3.73
CA MET A 1 -6.81 -40.52 3.13
C MET A 1 -7.13 -39.05 2.93
N LEU A 2 -6.56 -38.17 3.73
CA LEU A 2 -6.87 -36.72 3.73
C LEU A 2 -6.33 -36.08 2.44
N PRO A 3 -7.11 -35.26 1.72
CA PRO A 3 -6.52 -34.28 0.83
C PRO A 3 -6.08 -33.06 1.66
N SER A 4 -4.77 -32.80 1.65
CA SER A 4 -4.13 -31.63 2.26
C SER A 4 -4.86 -30.34 1.91
N SER A 5 -5.38 -29.65 2.94
CA SER A 5 -5.81 -28.26 2.88
C SER A 5 -4.59 -27.34 2.84
N ASN A 6 -3.95 -27.25 1.68
CA ASN A 6 -3.08 -26.11 1.39
C ASN A 6 -3.99 -24.96 0.93
N GLY A 7 -3.95 -23.85 1.66
CA GLY A 7 -4.88 -22.72 1.55
C GLY A 7 -4.95 -22.12 0.14
N LYS A 8 -5.94 -22.57 -0.64
CA LYS A 8 -6.28 -21.98 -1.94
C LYS A 8 -6.97 -20.63 -1.67
N HIS A 9 -6.37 -19.55 -2.16
CA HIS A 9 -7.10 -18.31 -2.44
C HIS A 9 -8.30 -18.71 -3.31
N ASP A 10 -9.51 -18.40 -2.87
CA ASP A 10 -10.69 -18.57 -3.70
C ASP A 10 -10.66 -17.45 -4.75
N ASP A 11 -10.12 -17.75 -5.93
CA ASP A 11 -10.01 -16.82 -7.09
C ASP A 11 -11.37 -16.28 -7.57
N ARG A 12 -12.47 -16.68 -6.92
CA ARG A 12 -13.85 -16.27 -7.20
C ARG A 12 -14.30 -15.05 -6.40
N VAL A 13 -13.63 -14.73 -5.29
CA VAL A 13 -13.93 -13.52 -4.52
C VAL A 13 -12.99 -12.41 -5.00
N PRO A 14 -13.51 -11.34 -5.61
CA PRO A 14 -12.65 -10.26 -6.05
C PRO A 14 -11.98 -9.60 -4.84
N VAL A 15 -10.66 -9.45 -4.91
CA VAL A 15 -9.91 -8.72 -3.88
C VAL A 15 -10.19 -7.24 -4.06
N LYS A 16 -10.86 -6.63 -3.08
CA LYS A 16 -11.27 -5.21 -3.12
C LYS A 16 -10.53 -4.31 -2.14
N VAL A 17 -9.78 -4.89 -1.19
CA VAL A 17 -9.10 -4.17 -0.13
C VAL A 17 -7.58 -4.33 -0.28
N ALA A 18 -6.87 -3.21 -0.25
CA ALA A 18 -5.42 -3.15 -0.24
C ALA A 18 -4.91 -2.59 1.08
N VAL A 19 -3.75 -3.06 1.54
CA VAL A 19 -3.07 -2.56 2.75
C VAL A 19 -1.72 -2.00 2.36
N ILE A 20 -1.44 -0.76 2.75
CA ILE A 20 -0.19 -0.05 2.51
C ILE A 20 0.54 0.13 3.84
N PRO A 21 1.65 -0.60 4.08
CA PRO A 21 2.44 -0.45 5.29
C PRO A 21 3.33 0.80 5.22
N CYS A 22 3.08 1.75 6.11
CA CYS A 22 3.70 3.08 6.16
C CYS A 22 4.45 3.38 7.49
N ALA A 23 4.72 2.36 8.31
CA ALA A 23 5.38 2.50 9.63
C ALA A 23 6.90 2.75 9.59
N GLY A 24 7.45 3.19 8.45
CA GLY A 24 8.88 3.36 8.27
C GLY A 24 9.39 4.75 8.68
N LEU A 25 10.39 4.82 9.56
CA LEU A 25 10.97 6.09 10.09
C LEU A 25 11.62 7.02 9.05
N GLY A 26 11.76 6.60 7.79
CA GLY A 26 12.25 7.47 6.72
C GLY A 26 13.69 8.00 6.86
N THR A 27 14.54 7.35 7.67
CA THR A 27 15.88 7.89 8.06
C THR A 27 16.83 8.17 6.90
N ARG A 28 16.72 7.42 5.80
CA ARG A 28 17.53 7.65 4.57
C ARG A 28 17.19 8.93 3.81
N MET A 29 16.03 9.53 4.11
CA MET A 29 15.51 10.74 3.47
C MET A 29 15.63 11.95 4.41
N LEU A 30 16.37 11.83 5.51
CA LEU A 30 16.66 12.98 6.38
C LEU A 30 17.50 14.02 5.61
N PRO A 31 17.26 15.33 5.81
CA PRO A 31 16.36 15.92 6.81
C PRO A 31 14.88 16.02 6.40
N LEU A 32 14.52 15.67 5.17
CA LEU A 32 13.18 15.87 4.60
C LEU A 32 12.10 15.14 5.41
N THR A 33 12.42 13.94 5.89
CA THR A 33 11.49 13.10 6.65
C THR A 33 11.37 13.43 8.13
N ARG A 34 12.05 14.49 8.61
CA ARG A 34 11.97 14.89 10.02
C ARG A 34 10.61 15.50 10.38
N VAL A 35 9.97 16.15 9.41
CA VAL A 35 8.72 16.92 9.59
C VAL A 35 7.59 16.42 8.70
N VAL A 36 7.91 15.75 7.59
CA VAL A 36 6.93 15.20 6.65
C VAL A 36 7.18 13.69 6.53
N PRO A 37 6.17 12.82 6.73
CA PRO A 37 6.31 11.38 6.48
C PRO A 37 6.79 11.09 5.05
N LYS A 38 7.56 10.01 4.85
CA LYS A 38 8.15 9.71 3.53
C LYS A 38 7.08 9.51 2.44
N GLU A 39 5.91 9.01 2.81
CA GLU A 39 4.75 8.78 1.95
C GLU A 39 4.14 10.08 1.41
N LEU A 40 4.30 11.19 2.14
CA LEU A 40 3.77 12.50 1.77
C LEU A 40 4.82 13.38 1.07
N LEU A 41 6.05 12.90 0.90
CA LEU A 41 7.05 13.64 0.14
C LEU A 41 6.61 13.81 -1.32
N PRO A 42 6.86 14.98 -1.92
CA PRO A 42 6.47 15.24 -3.30
C PRO A 42 7.32 14.42 -4.28
N LEU A 43 6.65 13.77 -5.23
CA LEU A 43 7.23 13.19 -6.43
C LEU A 43 6.64 13.91 -7.64
N GLY A 44 7.39 14.90 -8.14
CA GLY A 44 6.86 15.87 -9.10
C GLY A 44 5.76 16.73 -8.43
N PRO A 45 4.59 16.91 -9.08
CA PRO A 45 3.52 17.74 -8.53
C PRO A 45 2.65 17.02 -7.48
N LYS A 46 2.86 15.73 -7.25
CA LYS A 46 1.97 14.87 -6.44
C LYS A 46 2.74 14.20 -5.29
N PRO A 47 2.12 14.00 -4.10
CA PRO A 47 2.72 13.19 -3.04
C PRO A 47 2.98 11.75 -3.49
N LEU A 48 3.99 11.11 -2.91
CA LEU A 48 4.36 9.73 -3.25
C LEU A 48 3.19 8.74 -3.09
N ILE A 49 2.42 8.87 -2.02
CA ILE A 49 1.24 8.02 -1.73
C ILE A 49 0.15 8.13 -2.81
N GLU A 50 0.03 9.28 -3.49
CA GLU A 50 -0.99 9.46 -4.52
C GLU A 50 -0.74 8.54 -5.72
N HIS A 51 0.53 8.33 -6.08
CA HIS A 51 0.90 7.41 -7.16
C HIS A 51 0.48 5.98 -6.80
N THR A 52 0.72 5.54 -5.56
CA THR A 52 0.29 4.21 -5.10
C THR A 52 -1.24 4.07 -5.09
N LEU A 53 -1.97 5.10 -4.65
CA LEU A 53 -3.44 5.06 -4.66
C LEU A 53 -4.01 5.04 -6.08
N ALA A 54 -3.39 5.75 -7.02
CA ALA A 54 -3.78 5.73 -8.42
C ALA A 54 -3.61 4.33 -9.04
N GLU A 55 -2.45 3.69 -8.80
CA GLU A 55 -2.19 2.31 -9.25
C GLU A 55 -3.20 1.32 -8.66
N LEU A 56 -3.57 1.47 -7.37
CA LEU A 56 -4.59 0.63 -6.74
C LEU A 56 -5.97 0.84 -7.36
N GLY A 57 -6.33 2.09 -7.69
CA GLY A 57 -7.58 2.41 -8.37
C GLY A 57 -7.64 1.79 -9.77
N GLU A 58 -6.56 1.88 -10.54
CA GLU A 58 -6.43 1.25 -11.87
C GLU A 58 -6.50 -0.28 -11.79
N ALA A 59 -6.00 -0.87 -10.71
CA ALA A 59 -6.09 -2.31 -10.44
C ALA A 59 -7.46 -2.77 -9.90
N GLY A 60 -8.41 -1.85 -9.68
CA GLY A 60 -9.78 -2.17 -9.28
C GLY A 60 -9.98 -2.40 -7.78
N PHE A 61 -9.06 -1.94 -6.94
CA PHE A 61 -9.26 -1.89 -5.49
C PHE A 61 -10.20 -0.73 -5.12
N GLU A 62 -11.08 -0.98 -4.15
CA GLU A 62 -12.10 -0.03 -3.71
C GLU A 62 -11.74 0.63 -2.38
N LEU A 63 -10.91 -0.03 -1.57
CA LEU A 63 -10.47 0.45 -0.26
C LEU A 63 -8.96 0.25 -0.10
N ALA A 64 -8.27 1.32 0.27
CA ALA A 64 -6.88 1.27 0.73
C ALA A 64 -6.81 1.56 2.23
N ILE A 65 -6.13 0.70 2.98
CA ILE A 65 -5.86 0.85 4.41
C ILE A 65 -4.39 1.22 4.57
N ILE A 66 -4.13 2.36 5.21
CA ILE A 66 -2.77 2.80 5.52
C ILE A 66 -2.45 2.41 6.96
N VAL A 67 -1.34 1.71 7.17
CA VAL A 67 -0.86 1.33 8.51
C VAL A 67 0.33 2.22 8.86
N LEU A 68 0.16 3.08 9.86
CA LEU A 68 1.19 4.01 10.36
C LEU A 68 2.04 3.40 11.48
#